data_AF-A0A5E7YV92-F1
#
_entry.id   AF-A0A5E7YV92-F1
#
_cell.length_a   1.000
_cell.length_b   1.000
_cell.length_c   1.000
_cell.angle_alpha   90.00
_cell.angle_beta   90.00
_cell.angle_gamma   90.00
#
_symmetry.space_group_name_H-M   'P 1'
#
loop_
_entity.id
_entity.type
_entity.pdbx_description
1 polymer ?
#
loop_
_entity_poly.entity_id
_entity_poly.type
_entity_poly.pdbx_seq_one_letter_code
_entity_poly.pdbx_strand_id
1 'polypeptide(L)' 'MSQRTRSIIKLIAVLVVLLLVLGELSIVIIPAIAAYKFWLMVIAFMLVLISSK' A
#
# COMPACT_ATOMS: atom_id res chain seq x y z
N MET A 1 -11.07 14.12 8.82
CA MET A 1 -10.60 14.07 7.42
C MET A 1 -11.73 14.53 6.50
N SER A 2 -11.44 15.36 5.51
CA SER A 2 -12.42 15.61 4.45
C SER A 2 -12.62 14.32 3.62
N GLN A 3 -13.78 14.18 2.98
CA GLN A 3 -14.03 13.04 2.08
C GLN A 3 -12.93 12.90 1.01
N ARG A 4 -12.40 14.03 0.54
CA ARG A 4 -11.28 14.08 -0.40
C ARG A 4 -10.01 13.44 0.15
N THR A 5 -9.62 13.78 1.39
CA THR A 5 -8.43 13.19 2.04
C THR A 5 -8.60 11.68 2.21
N ARG A 6 -9.80 11.20 2.57
CA ARG A 6 -10.07 9.76 2.73
C ARG A 6 -9.89 9.00 1.42
N SER A 7 -10.46 9.50 0.34
CA SER A 7 -10.32 8.87 -0.98
C SER A 7 -8.86 8.82 -1.44
N ILE A 8 -8.09 9.88 -1.18
CA ILE A 8 -6.65 9.91 -1.53
C ILE A 8 -5.88 8.85 -0.72
N ILE A 9 -6.11 8.74 0.59
CA ILE A 9 -5.44 7.74 1.42
C ILE A 9 -5.80 6.32 0.98
N LYS A 10 -7.09 6.05 0.67
CA LYS A 10 -7.51 4.75 0.13
C LYS A 10 -6.83 4.43 -1.20
N LEU A 11 -6.77 5.41 -2.10
CA LEU A 11 -6.12 5.24 -3.40
C LEU A 11 -4.62 4.91 -3.23
N ILE A 12 -3.91 5.65 -2.38
CA ILE A 12 -2.49 5.39 -2.10
C ILE A 12 -2.31 3.99 -1.50
N ALA A 13 -3.13 3.61 -0.52
CA ALA A 13 -3.05 2.29 0.10
C ALA A 13 -3.26 1.16 -0.93
N VAL A 14 -4.25 1.30 -1.82
CA VAL A 14 -4.51 0.34 -2.90
C VAL A 14 -3.31 0.27 -3.86
N LEU A 15 -2.75 1.40 -4.28
CA LEU A 15 -1.59 1.44 -5.18
C LEU A 15 -0.36 0.77 -4.57
N VAL A 16 -0.09 0.99 -3.28
CA VAL A 16 1.02 0.34 -2.57
C VAL A 16 0.82 -1.18 -2.53
N VAL A 17 -0.38 -1.66 -2.20
CA VAL A 17 -0.67 -3.11 -2.20
C VAL A 17 -0.51 -3.70 -3.59
N LEU A 18 -1.01 -3.02 -4.63
CA LEU A 18 -0.88 -3.46 -6.03
C LEU A 18 0.58 -3.61 -6.45
N LEU A 19 1.42 -2.63 -6.11
CA LEU A 19 2.86 -2.68 -6.37
C LEU A 19 3.54 -3.86 -5.66
N LEU A 20 3.19 -4.11 -4.40
CA LEU A 20 3.74 -5.24 -3.64
C LEU A 20 3.33 -6.58 -4.26
N VAL A 21 2.07 -6.72 -4.69
CA VAL A 21 1.57 -7.94 -5.35
C VAL A 21 2.27 -8.17 -6.68
N LEU A 22 2.45 -7.14 -7.51
CA LEU A 22 3.22 -7.24 -8.76
C LEU A 22 4.68 -7.65 -8.50
N GLY A 23 5.23 -7.27 -7.35
CA GLY A 23 6.56 -7.68 -6.89
C GLY A 23 6.65 -9.09 -6.32
N GLU A 24 5.52 -9.72 -5.95
CA GLU A 24 5.45 -11.16 -5.65
C GLU A 24 5.32 -11.99 -6.94
N LEU A 25 4.61 -11.46 -7.94
CA LEU A 25 4.48 -12.09 -9.26
C LEU A 25 5.76 -12.00 -10.11
N SER A 26 6.84 -11.41 -9.59
CA SER A 26 8.09 -11.15 -10.32
C SER A 26 7.94 -10.29 -11.58
N ILE A 27 6.82 -9.57 -11.71
CA ILE A 27 6.56 -8.62 -12.81
C ILE A 27 7.32 -7.32 -12.56
N VAL A 28 7.43 -6.91 -11.29
CA VAL A 28 8.14 -5.69 -10.87
C VAL A 28 9.14 -6.03 -9.77
N ILE A 29 10.42 -6.13 -10.13
CA ILE A 29 11.48 -6.48 -9.17
C ILE A 29 12.19 -5.22 -8.73
N ILE A 30 12.00 -4.85 -7.46
CA ILE A 30 12.69 -3.72 -6.83
C ILE A 30 13.46 -4.26 -5.62
N PRO A 31 14.78 -4.50 -5.74
CA PRO A 31 15.58 -5.13 -4.70
C PRO A 31 15.56 -4.39 -3.36
N ALA A 32 15.53 -3.05 -3.40
CA ALA A 32 15.57 -2.21 -2.21
C ALA A 32 14.35 -2.35 -1.29
N ILE A 33 13.18 -2.71 -1.82
CA ILE A 33 11.96 -2.93 -1.03
C ILE A 33 11.75 -4.39 -0.62
N ALA A 34 12.53 -5.34 -1.16
CA ALA A 34 12.36 -6.77 -0.89
C ALA A 34 12.42 -7.11 0.60
N ALA A 35 13.39 -6.54 1.33
CA ALA A 35 13.53 -6.73 2.77
C ALA A 35 12.41 -6.08 3.61
N TYR A 36 11.70 -5.11 3.04
CA TYR A 36 10.68 -4.31 3.74
C TYR A 36 9.26 -4.62 3.28
N LYS A 37 9.05 -5.58 2.38
CA LYS A 37 7.74 -5.94 1.80
C LYS A 37 6.67 -6.18 2.88
N PHE A 38 7.03 -6.93 3.93
CA PHE A 38 6.14 -7.20 5.06
C PHE A 38 5.69 -5.91 5.76
N TRP A 39 6.63 -5.05 6.12
CA TRP A 39 6.33 -3.79 6.81
C TRP A 39 5.54 -2.82 5.93
N LEU A 40 5.81 -2.77 4.63
CA LEU A 40 5.02 -1.99 3.68
C LEU A 40 3.58 -2.47 3.60
N MET A 41 3.34 -3.79 3.66
CA MET A 41 2.00 -4.36 3.71
C MET A 41 1.26 -3.98 5.00
N VAL A 42 1.94 -4.02 6.15
CA VAL A 42 1.37 -3.58 7.44
C VAL A 42 0.96 -2.10 7.39
N ILE A 43 1.82 -1.22 6.86
CA ILE A 43 1.52 0.21 6.71
C ILE A 43 0.33 0.43 5.78
N ALA A 44 0.28 -0.27 4.65
CA ALA A 44 -0.84 -0.17 3.71
C ALA A 44 -2.17 -0.57 4.38
N PHE A 45 -2.16 -1.63 5.19
CA PHE A 45 -3.36 -2.04 5.95
C PHE A 45 -3.79 -0.99 6.98
N MET A 46 -2.83 -0.40 7.71
CA MET A 46 -3.09 0.70 8.64
C MET A 46 -3.70 1.92 7.95
N LEU A 47 -3.24 2.28 6.74
CA LEU A 47 -3.81 3.39 5.95
C LEU A 47 -5.27 3.12 5.57
N VAL A 48 -5.62 1.88 5.23
CA VAL A 48 -7.02 1.48 4.97
C VAL A 48 -7.87 1.60 6.24
N LEU A 49 -7.35 1.17 7.39
CA LEU A 49 -8.07 1.26 8.67
C LEU A 49 -8.35 2.71 9.07
N ILE A 50 -7.35 3.59 8.97
CA ILE A 50 -7.49 5.01 9.30
C ILE A 50 -8.48 5.71 8.36
N SER A 51 -8.51 5.30 7.08
CA SER A 51 -9.42 5.89 6.10
C SER A 51 -10.85 5.35 6.14
N SER A 52 -11.14 4.30 6.93
CA SER A 52 -12.44 3.61 6.95
C SER A 52 -13.51 4.21 7.88
N LYS A 53 -13.15 5.11 8.81
CA LYS A 53 -14.10 5.81 9.69
C LYS A 53 -14.27 7.27 9.32
#